data_AF-A0A495W3E2-F1
#
_entry.id   AF-A0A495W3E2-F1
#
_cell.length_a   1.000
_cell.length_b   1.000
_cell.length_c   1.000
_cell.angle_alpha   90.00
_cell.angle_beta   90.00
_cell.angle_gamma   90.00
#
_symmetry.space_group_name_H-M   'P 1'
#
loop_
_entity.id
_entity.type
_entity.pdbx_description
1 polymer ?
#
loop_
_entity_poly.entity_id
_entity_poly.type
_entity_poly.pdbx_seq_one_letter_code
_entity_poly.pdbx_strand_id
1 'polypeptide(L)'
;MRKRRGTTPDAVHSVDRWVEEYLTKPHPGIGRAGAVCPFVGPARSAGTLVVQRWPVRPDAGEAELTAVIREMTEAFHAHRWTTDNQVLHTLVVILDGLTDWPALDRVQAAAKTELVKQGLMLGQFHPLCDERAARNPGFPVSCSPIPLLALRHMAYHDILFLHEDPEWFTEYRTRFGDRYDPEHRVDPLFAALYAEAAARWP
;
A
#
# COMPACT_ATOMS: atom_id res chain seq x y z
N MET A 1 -13.23 -32.20 -22.69
CA MET A 1 -11.84 -31.68 -22.79
C MET A 1 -11.81 -30.24 -22.26
N ARG A 2 -11.61 -30.06 -20.95
CA ARG A 2 -11.57 -28.74 -20.30
C ARG A 2 -10.17 -28.14 -20.54
N LYS A 3 -10.09 -27.04 -21.29
CA LYS A 3 -8.84 -26.26 -21.44
C LYS A 3 -8.41 -25.80 -20.04
N ARG A 4 -7.25 -26.27 -19.58
CA ARG A 4 -6.54 -25.70 -18.43
C ARG A 4 -6.28 -24.23 -18.74
N ARG A 5 -6.91 -23.32 -17.98
CA ARG A 5 -6.60 -21.88 -18.01
C ARG A 5 -5.13 -21.73 -17.63
N GLY A 6 -4.38 -21.02 -18.45
CA GLY A 6 -2.93 -20.89 -18.34
C GLY A 6 -2.54 -20.33 -16.99
N THR A 7 -1.78 -21.11 -16.23
CA THR A 7 -0.90 -20.60 -15.19
C THR A 7 0.10 -19.66 -15.87
N THR A 8 0.05 -18.36 -15.57
CA THR A 8 0.98 -17.37 -16.12
C THR A 8 2.40 -17.72 -15.65
N PRO A 9 3.33 -18.04 -16.56
CA PRO A 9 4.74 -18.24 -16.19
C PRO A 9 5.41 -16.87 -16.13
N ASP A 10 5.79 -16.25 -15.01
CA ASP A 10 5.74 -16.54 -13.58
C ASP A 10 5.23 -15.23 -12.90
N ALA A 11 4.16 -15.32 -12.10
CA ALA A 11 3.53 -14.14 -11.50
C ALA A 11 4.50 -13.34 -10.62
N VAL A 12 5.43 -14.02 -9.94
CA VAL A 12 6.46 -13.39 -9.11
C VAL A 12 7.42 -12.59 -9.98
N HIS A 13 7.95 -13.19 -11.04
CA HIS A 13 8.80 -12.49 -12.01
C HIS A 13 8.13 -11.25 -12.63
N SER A 14 6.82 -11.34 -12.91
CA SER A 14 6.06 -10.21 -13.45
C SER A 14 5.98 -9.04 -12.47
N VAL A 15 5.77 -9.34 -11.18
CA VAL A 15 5.78 -8.35 -10.10
C VAL A 15 7.18 -7.79 -9.89
N ASP A 16 8.22 -8.63 -9.82
CA ASP A 16 9.61 -8.19 -9.64
C ASP A 16 10.04 -7.20 -10.73
N ARG A 17 9.68 -7.50 -11.99
CA ARG A 17 9.93 -6.59 -13.11
C ARG A 17 9.16 -5.28 -12.97
N TRP A 18 7.88 -5.31 -12.61
CA TRP A 18 7.09 -4.09 -12.39
C TRP A 18 7.66 -3.24 -11.25
N VAL A 19 8.08 -3.88 -10.16
CA VAL A 19 8.75 -3.25 -9.03
C VAL A 19 10.04 -2.56 -9.51
N GLU A 20 10.87 -3.23 -10.29
CA GLU A 20 12.12 -2.68 -10.80
C GLU A 20 11.93 -1.57 -11.84
N GLU A 21 11.13 -1.82 -12.86
CA GLU A 21 11.00 -0.95 -14.04
C GLU A 21 10.04 0.22 -13.84
N TYR A 22 9.11 0.12 -12.88
CA TYR A 22 8.13 1.18 -12.61
C TYR A 22 8.25 1.74 -11.20
N LEU A 23 8.07 0.92 -10.15
CA LEU A 23 7.99 1.46 -8.78
C LEU A 23 9.27 2.16 -8.31
N THR A 24 10.44 1.68 -8.72
CA THR A 24 11.74 2.30 -8.37
C THR A 24 12.17 3.42 -9.30
N LYS A 25 11.44 3.67 -10.39
CA LYS A 25 11.80 4.68 -11.39
C LYS A 25 11.03 5.99 -11.18
N PRO A 26 11.60 7.14 -11.54
CA PRO A 26 10.83 8.38 -11.60
C PRO A 26 9.78 8.33 -12.70
N HIS A 27 8.65 8.99 -12.47
CA HIS A 27 7.59 9.07 -13.48
C HIS A 27 6.96 10.47 -13.48
N PRO A 28 6.84 11.14 -14.64
CA PRO A 28 6.37 12.53 -14.72
C PRO A 28 4.93 12.70 -14.22
N GLY A 29 4.11 11.64 -14.32
CA GLY A 29 2.74 11.64 -13.84
C GLY A 29 2.57 11.67 -12.32
N ILE A 30 3.62 11.49 -11.50
CA ILE A 30 3.48 11.38 -10.03
C ILE A 30 3.27 12.74 -9.36
N GLY A 31 3.68 13.85 -9.99
CA GLY A 31 3.59 15.19 -9.40
C GLY A 31 4.66 15.48 -8.33
N ARG A 32 5.73 14.67 -8.26
CA ARG A 32 6.96 14.97 -7.49
C ARG A 32 8.18 14.30 -8.14
N ALA A 33 9.36 14.76 -7.74
CA ALA A 33 10.62 14.11 -8.11
C ALA A 33 10.82 12.76 -7.41
N GLY A 34 11.73 11.95 -7.97
CA GLY A 34 12.11 10.64 -7.43
C GLY A 34 11.18 9.51 -7.86
N ALA A 35 11.41 8.33 -7.27
CA ALA A 35 10.70 7.09 -7.63
C ALA A 35 9.18 7.18 -7.42
N VAL A 36 8.42 6.43 -8.23
CA VAL A 36 6.96 6.25 -8.09
C VAL A 36 6.61 5.89 -6.64
N CYS A 37 7.21 4.83 -6.10
CA CYS A 37 7.10 4.49 -4.69
C CYS A 37 8.44 4.72 -3.97
N PRO A 38 8.51 5.62 -2.97
CA PRO A 38 9.75 5.95 -2.30
C PRO A 38 10.22 4.85 -1.32
N PHE A 39 9.34 3.91 -0.96
CA PHE A 39 9.63 2.85 0.02
C PHE A 39 10.22 1.58 -0.60
N VAL A 40 9.87 1.27 -1.85
CA VAL A 40 10.19 0.00 -2.49
C VAL A 40 11.69 -0.19 -2.71
N GLY A 41 12.39 0.82 -3.23
CA GLY A 41 13.83 0.73 -3.45
C GLY A 41 14.63 0.48 -2.15
N PRO A 42 14.42 1.29 -1.11
CA PRO A 42 15.00 1.06 0.22
C PRO A 42 14.66 -0.31 0.81
N ALA A 43 13.40 -0.73 0.78
CA ALA A 43 12.98 -2.02 1.32
C ALA A 43 13.65 -3.21 0.60
N ARG A 44 13.77 -3.15 -0.73
CA ARG A 44 14.52 -4.17 -1.50
C ARG A 44 15.99 -4.22 -1.10
N SER A 45 16.63 -3.06 -1.00
CA SER A 45 18.05 -2.96 -0.65
C SER A 45 18.33 -3.49 0.76
N ALA A 46 17.37 -3.35 1.68
CA ALA A 46 17.45 -3.87 3.04
C ALA A 46 16.98 -5.34 3.18
N GLY A 47 16.48 -5.96 2.11
CA GLY A 47 15.93 -7.32 2.16
C GLY A 47 14.62 -7.42 2.96
N THR A 48 13.86 -6.32 3.07
CA THR A 48 12.60 -6.24 3.83
C THR A 48 11.37 -6.07 2.94
N LEU A 49 11.51 -6.24 1.62
CA LEU A 49 10.38 -6.43 0.71
C LEU A 49 10.16 -7.93 0.51
N VAL A 50 9.14 -8.47 1.17
CA VAL A 50 8.78 -9.90 1.08
C VAL A 50 7.62 -10.03 0.10
N VAL A 51 7.78 -10.87 -0.92
CA VAL A 51 6.73 -11.17 -1.90
C VAL A 51 6.27 -12.61 -1.69
N GLN A 52 4.96 -12.79 -1.52
CA GLN A 52 4.33 -14.10 -1.42
C GLN A 52 3.25 -14.24 -2.51
N ARG A 53 2.94 -15.48 -2.87
CA ARG A 53 1.91 -15.83 -3.85
C ARG A 53 0.87 -16.69 -3.18
N TRP A 54 -0.36 -16.21 -3.07
CA TRP A 54 -1.46 -16.92 -2.44
C TRP A 54 -2.54 -17.25 -3.47
N PRO A 55 -2.97 -18.52 -3.57
CA PRO A 55 -4.03 -18.91 -4.48
C PRO A 55 -5.37 -18.38 -3.99
N VAL A 56 -6.15 -17.80 -4.90
CA VAL A 56 -7.53 -17.36 -4.63
C VAL A 56 -8.44 -17.76 -5.77
N ARG A 57 -9.75 -17.85 -5.50
CA ARG A 57 -10.72 -18.13 -6.56
C ARG A 57 -10.82 -16.96 -7.54
N PRO A 58 -11.08 -17.20 -8.83
CA PRO A 58 -11.26 -16.13 -9.81
C PRO A 58 -12.38 -15.14 -9.47
N ASP A 59 -13.43 -15.64 -8.84
CA ASP A 59 -14.61 -14.96 -8.34
C ASP A 59 -14.62 -14.86 -6.81
N ALA A 60 -13.44 -14.82 -6.18
CA ALA A 60 -13.33 -14.64 -4.74
C ALA A 60 -14.08 -13.38 -4.30
N GLY A 61 -15.18 -13.57 -3.58
CA GLY A 61 -15.99 -12.49 -3.05
C GLY A 61 -15.36 -11.83 -1.83
N GLU A 62 -16.04 -10.79 -1.31
CA GLU A 62 -15.53 -9.96 -0.23
C GLU A 62 -15.17 -10.73 1.05
N ALA A 63 -15.92 -11.78 1.39
CA ALA A 63 -15.64 -12.60 2.57
C ALA A 63 -14.29 -13.35 2.46
N GLU A 64 -13.96 -13.88 1.29
CA GLU A 64 -12.69 -14.58 1.05
C GLU A 64 -11.53 -13.58 1.05
N LEU A 65 -11.69 -12.45 0.37
CA LEU A 65 -10.64 -11.43 0.32
C LEU A 65 -10.43 -10.74 1.69
N THR A 66 -11.48 -10.62 2.50
CA THR A 66 -11.35 -10.17 3.90
C THR A 66 -10.54 -11.16 4.73
N ALA A 67 -10.74 -12.46 4.53
CA ALA A 67 -9.95 -13.49 5.20
C ALA A 67 -8.47 -13.42 4.76
N VAL A 68 -8.21 -13.16 3.47
CA VAL A 68 -6.86 -12.93 2.95
C VAL A 68 -6.19 -11.73 3.62
N ILE A 69 -6.88 -10.59 3.79
CA ILE A 69 -6.30 -9.42 4.48
C ILE A 69 -5.96 -9.73 5.94
N ARG A 70 -6.82 -10.50 6.63
CA ARG A 70 -6.57 -10.93 8.02
C ARG A 70 -5.34 -11.84 8.10
N GLU A 71 -5.29 -12.87 7.26
CA GLU A 71 -4.14 -13.78 7.18
C GLU A 71 -2.85 -13.03 6.81
N MET A 72 -2.94 -12.05 5.90
CA MET A 72 -1.80 -11.20 5.51
C MET A 72 -1.29 -10.36 6.69
N THR A 73 -2.19 -9.84 7.51
CA THR A 73 -1.86 -9.06 8.70
C THR A 73 -1.16 -9.94 9.75
N GLU A 74 -1.69 -11.14 9.99
CA GLU A 74 -1.07 -12.12 10.89
C GLU A 74 0.32 -12.54 10.39
N ALA A 75 0.46 -12.83 9.09
CA ALA A 75 1.72 -13.18 8.47
C ALA A 75 2.75 -12.04 8.56
N PHE A 76 2.32 -10.78 8.40
CA PHE A 76 3.18 -9.61 8.53
C PHE A 76 3.75 -9.47 9.96
N HIS A 77 2.91 -9.63 10.97
CA HIS A 77 3.35 -9.58 12.38
C HIS A 77 4.23 -10.77 12.78
N ALA A 78 3.96 -11.96 12.22
CA ALA A 78 4.74 -13.16 12.50
C ALA A 78 6.10 -13.19 11.77
N HIS A 79 6.27 -12.36 10.72
CA HIS A 79 7.49 -12.36 9.92
C HIS A 79 8.69 -11.83 10.73
N ARG A 80 9.83 -12.52 10.62
CA ARG A 80 11.10 -12.08 11.22
C ARG A 80 11.88 -11.24 10.21
N TRP A 81 11.79 -9.93 10.37
CA TRP A 81 12.47 -8.96 9.51
C TRP A 81 13.98 -8.94 9.73
N THR A 82 14.72 -8.59 8.67
CA THR A 82 16.19 -8.52 8.67
C THR A 82 16.76 -7.29 9.40
N THR A 83 15.91 -6.31 9.72
CA THR A 83 16.26 -5.07 10.42
C THR A 83 15.10 -4.63 11.31
N ASP A 84 15.41 -3.91 12.39
CA ASP A 84 14.41 -3.30 13.27
C ASP A 84 13.76 -2.03 12.70
N ASN A 85 14.24 -1.53 11.55
CA ASN A 85 13.65 -0.37 10.90
C ASN A 85 12.30 -0.72 10.24
N GLN A 86 11.24 -0.61 11.03
CA GLN A 86 9.86 -0.92 10.65
C GLN A 86 9.34 -0.17 9.42
N VAL A 87 9.85 1.03 9.13
CA VAL A 87 9.45 1.81 7.94
C VAL A 87 9.77 1.08 6.63
N LEU A 88 10.74 0.15 6.67
CA LEU A 88 11.16 -0.62 5.50
C LEU A 88 10.43 -1.96 5.36
N HIS A 89 9.67 -2.40 6.36
CA HIS A 89 8.98 -3.69 6.33
C HIS A 89 7.79 -3.62 5.38
N THR A 90 7.79 -4.48 4.37
CA THR A 90 6.70 -4.55 3.39
C THR A 90 6.44 -6.00 3.01
N LEU A 91 5.20 -6.44 3.19
CA LEU A 91 4.70 -7.71 2.67
C LEU A 91 3.82 -7.43 1.46
N VAL A 92 4.14 -8.07 0.33
CA VAL A 92 3.33 -8.09 -0.88
C VAL A 92 2.74 -9.48 -1.05
N VAL A 93 1.42 -9.56 -1.20
CA VAL A 93 0.71 -10.80 -1.49
C VAL A 93 0.11 -10.71 -2.88
N ILE A 94 0.58 -11.56 -3.79
CA ILE A 94 0.01 -11.76 -5.12
C ILE A 94 -1.22 -12.65 -4.99
N LEU A 95 -2.36 -12.16 -5.48
CA LEU A 95 -3.66 -12.84 -5.45
C LEU A 95 -3.82 -13.70 -6.70
N ASP A 96 -3.19 -14.87 -6.69
CA ASP A 96 -3.07 -15.74 -7.86
C ASP A 96 -4.41 -16.39 -8.21
N GLY A 97 -4.97 -15.95 -9.34
CA GLY A 97 -6.23 -16.44 -9.87
C GLY A 97 -7.34 -15.39 -9.87
N LEU A 98 -7.24 -14.31 -9.09
CA LEU A 98 -8.30 -13.31 -8.94
C LEU A 98 -8.59 -12.59 -10.26
N THR A 99 -9.88 -12.49 -10.61
CA THR A 99 -10.35 -11.76 -11.80
C THR A 99 -11.38 -10.68 -11.50
N ASP A 100 -12.04 -10.72 -10.34
CA ASP A 100 -12.94 -9.66 -9.86
C ASP A 100 -12.16 -8.65 -8.99
N TRP A 101 -11.66 -7.59 -9.62
CA TRP A 101 -10.90 -6.54 -8.93
C TRP A 101 -11.76 -5.51 -8.18
N PRO A 102 -12.97 -5.13 -8.63
CA PRO A 102 -13.85 -4.28 -7.83
C PRO A 102 -14.14 -4.83 -6.43
N ALA A 103 -14.21 -6.16 -6.25
CA ALA A 103 -14.31 -6.76 -4.91
C ALA A 103 -13.07 -6.48 -4.05
N LEU A 104 -11.87 -6.50 -4.64
CA LEU A 104 -10.61 -6.17 -3.97
C LEU A 104 -10.59 -4.72 -3.47
N ASP A 105 -11.03 -3.76 -4.31
CA ASP A 105 -11.09 -2.34 -3.93
C ASP A 105 -12.02 -2.13 -2.73
N ARG A 106 -13.20 -2.76 -2.74
CA ARG A 106 -14.17 -2.63 -1.64
C ARG A 106 -13.64 -3.20 -0.33
N VAL A 107 -12.99 -4.37 -0.36
CA VAL A 107 -12.42 -4.94 0.87
C VAL A 107 -11.21 -4.18 1.39
N GLN A 108 -10.37 -3.62 0.51
CA GLN A 108 -9.25 -2.78 0.93
C GLN A 108 -9.78 -1.52 1.63
N ALA A 109 -10.79 -0.87 1.04
CA ALA A 109 -11.43 0.31 1.64
C ALA A 109 -12.07 -0.02 2.99
N ALA A 110 -12.79 -1.15 3.09
CA ALA A 110 -13.43 -1.60 4.33
C ALA A 110 -12.42 -1.96 5.43
N ALA A 111 -11.23 -2.46 5.06
CA ALA A 111 -10.19 -2.82 6.03
C ALA A 111 -9.40 -1.61 6.57
N LYS A 112 -9.48 -0.45 5.90
CA LYS A 112 -8.61 0.71 6.18
C LYS A 112 -8.65 1.15 7.64
N THR A 113 -9.84 1.34 8.22
CA THR A 113 -9.98 1.84 9.59
C THR A 113 -9.30 0.93 10.61
N GLU A 114 -9.49 -0.39 10.50
CA GLU A 114 -8.91 -1.34 11.45
C GLU A 114 -7.38 -1.42 11.32
N LEU A 115 -6.86 -1.43 10.10
CA LEU A 115 -5.42 -1.44 9.85
C LEU A 115 -4.74 -0.15 10.31
N VAL A 116 -5.39 1.01 10.13
CA VAL A 116 -4.89 2.30 10.61
C VAL A 116 -4.76 2.32 12.13
N LYS A 117 -5.72 1.75 12.87
CA LYS A 117 -5.64 1.58 14.34
C LYS A 117 -4.43 0.74 14.75
N GLN A 118 -4.09 -0.26 13.95
CA GLN A 118 -2.91 -1.10 14.16
C GLN A 118 -1.60 -0.43 13.69
N GLY A 119 -1.66 0.78 13.14
CA GLY A 119 -0.48 1.48 12.60
C GLY A 119 0.02 0.87 11.30
N LEU A 120 -0.87 0.27 10.51
CA LEU A 120 -0.58 -0.36 9.23
C LEU A 120 -1.28 0.38 8.09
N MET A 121 -0.70 0.24 6.89
CA MET A 121 -1.27 0.74 5.65
C MET A 121 -1.33 -0.38 4.62
N LEU A 122 -2.49 -0.51 3.98
CA LEU A 122 -2.76 -1.50 2.95
C LEU A 122 -3.04 -0.80 1.62
N GLY A 123 -2.28 -1.16 0.59
CA GLY A 123 -2.57 -0.78 -0.79
C GLY A 123 -3.05 -1.96 -1.59
N GLN A 124 -4.00 -1.72 -2.49
CA GLN A 124 -4.48 -2.63 -3.52
C GLN A 124 -3.96 -2.21 -4.88
N PHE A 125 -3.64 -3.22 -5.70
CA PHE A 125 -3.09 -3.00 -7.03
C PHE A 125 -3.66 -4.06 -7.95
N HIS A 126 -4.07 -3.66 -9.14
CA HIS A 126 -4.50 -4.54 -10.21
C HIS A 126 -4.43 -3.78 -11.56
N PRO A 127 -4.55 -4.45 -12.72
CA PRO A 127 -4.35 -3.82 -14.03
C PRO A 127 -5.27 -2.64 -14.37
N LEU A 128 -6.40 -2.49 -13.69
CA LEU A 128 -7.37 -1.41 -13.88
C LEU A 128 -7.62 -0.62 -12.59
N CYS A 129 -6.65 -0.58 -11.68
CA CYS A 129 -6.80 0.13 -10.41
C CYS A 129 -6.90 1.63 -10.64
N ASP A 130 -7.91 2.27 -10.06
CA ASP A 130 -8.18 3.69 -10.24
C ASP A 130 -7.57 4.57 -9.14
N GLU A 131 -6.77 3.98 -8.24
CA GLU A 131 -6.06 4.73 -7.20
C GLU A 131 -5.09 5.74 -7.83
N ARG A 132 -5.21 7.00 -7.41
CA ARG A 132 -4.52 8.13 -8.05
C ARG A 132 -3.29 8.55 -7.27
N ALA A 133 -2.32 9.13 -7.97
CA ALA A 133 -1.18 9.73 -7.29
C ALA A 133 -1.64 10.87 -6.38
N ALA A 134 -1.20 10.85 -5.12
CA ALA A 134 -1.57 11.85 -4.12
C ALA A 134 -1.25 13.30 -4.52
N ARG A 135 -0.26 13.51 -5.40
CA ARG A 135 0.13 14.84 -5.92
C ARG A 135 -0.29 15.07 -7.37
N ASN A 136 -1.00 14.13 -7.99
CA ASN A 136 -1.58 14.27 -9.32
C ASN A 136 -2.81 13.35 -9.48
N PRO A 137 -4.03 13.86 -9.20
CA PRO A 137 -5.27 13.10 -9.33
C PRO A 137 -5.54 12.56 -10.75
N GLY A 138 -4.92 13.14 -11.78
CA GLY A 138 -5.07 12.69 -13.16
C GLY A 138 -4.25 11.43 -13.51
N PHE A 139 -3.43 10.91 -12.61
CA PHE A 139 -2.53 9.80 -12.88
C PHE A 139 -2.88 8.56 -12.03
N PRO A 140 -3.41 7.47 -12.64
CA PRO A 140 -3.60 6.20 -11.95
C PRO A 140 -2.24 5.56 -11.65
N VAL A 141 -1.90 5.46 -10.36
CA VAL A 141 -0.55 5.09 -9.90
C VAL A 141 -0.43 3.61 -9.55
N SER A 142 -1.52 2.97 -9.15
CA SER A 142 -1.54 1.61 -8.60
C SER A 142 -1.85 0.51 -9.63
N CYS A 143 -1.63 0.79 -10.92
CA CYS A 143 -1.77 -0.21 -11.98
C CYS A 143 -0.61 -1.22 -11.94
N SER A 144 -0.86 -2.42 -11.41
CA SER A 144 0.07 -3.55 -11.43
C SER A 144 -0.27 -4.54 -12.56
N PRO A 145 0.67 -5.38 -13.01
CA PRO A 145 0.39 -6.39 -14.05
C PRO A 145 -0.55 -7.51 -13.57
N ILE A 146 -0.66 -7.74 -12.26
CA ILE A 146 -1.40 -8.83 -11.62
C ILE A 146 -2.00 -8.30 -10.31
N PRO A 147 -3.22 -8.71 -9.90
CA PRO A 147 -3.80 -8.31 -8.63
C PRO A 147 -2.91 -8.68 -7.44
N LEU A 148 -2.65 -7.72 -6.57
CA LEU A 148 -1.86 -7.89 -5.35
C LEU A 148 -2.27 -6.90 -4.27
N LEU A 149 -1.94 -7.25 -3.03
CA LEU A 149 -2.03 -6.39 -1.86
C LEU A 149 -0.61 -6.08 -1.35
N ALA A 150 -0.37 -4.87 -0.86
CA ALA A 150 0.86 -4.51 -0.18
C ALA A 150 0.55 -3.94 1.20
N LEU A 151 1.08 -4.58 2.24
CA LEU A 151 0.94 -4.20 3.64
C LEU A 151 2.29 -3.73 4.17
N ARG A 152 2.28 -2.59 4.88
CA ARG A 152 3.46 -2.05 5.56
C ARG A 152 3.05 -1.33 6.83
N HIS A 153 4.03 -0.98 7.65
CA HIS A 153 3.83 0.00 8.71
C HIS A 153 3.45 1.38 8.13
N MET A 154 2.59 2.09 8.87
CA MET A 154 2.29 3.49 8.64
C MET A 154 3.57 4.30 8.68
N ALA A 155 3.67 5.27 7.80
CA ALA A 155 4.80 6.17 7.65
C ALA A 155 4.31 7.62 7.76
N TYR A 156 5.23 8.51 8.08
CA TYR A 156 4.99 9.96 8.14
C TYR A 156 4.33 10.53 6.86
N HIS A 157 4.58 9.94 5.70
CA HIS A 157 4.01 10.39 4.42
C HIS A 157 2.49 10.10 4.31
N ASP A 158 1.94 9.26 5.18
CA ASP A 158 0.54 8.83 5.13
C ASP A 158 -0.45 9.90 5.57
N ILE A 159 0.02 11.07 6.01
CA ILE A 159 -0.83 12.26 6.13
C ILE A 159 -1.59 12.53 4.83
N LEU A 160 -1.01 12.18 3.67
CA LEU A 160 -1.64 12.27 2.35
C LEU A 160 -2.95 11.50 2.21
N PHE A 161 -3.23 10.54 3.10
CA PHE A 161 -4.38 9.63 3.01
C PHE A 161 -5.22 9.54 4.29
N LEU A 162 -4.69 10.05 5.41
CA LEU A 162 -5.26 9.89 6.75
C LEU A 162 -5.82 11.19 7.34
N HIS A 163 -5.62 12.34 6.67
CA HIS A 163 -6.10 13.64 7.13
C HIS A 163 -7.63 13.83 6.99
N GLU A 164 -8.28 13.04 6.15
CA GLU A 164 -9.69 13.23 5.75
C GLU A 164 -10.71 12.70 6.76
N ASP A 165 -10.30 11.84 7.69
CA ASP A 165 -11.15 11.15 8.66
C ASP A 165 -10.61 11.34 10.09
N PRO A 166 -11.48 11.63 11.09
CA PRO A 166 -11.04 11.92 12.45
C PRO A 166 -10.42 10.71 13.18
N GLU A 167 -10.91 9.49 12.94
CA GLU A 167 -10.31 8.29 13.56
C GLU A 167 -8.93 8.04 12.97
N TRP A 168 -8.81 8.14 11.64
CA TRP A 168 -7.53 7.93 10.97
C TRP A 168 -6.49 8.99 11.34
N PHE A 169 -6.91 10.25 11.38
CA PHE A 169 -6.04 11.36 11.75
C PHE A 169 -5.58 11.25 13.20
N THR A 170 -6.42 10.78 14.12
CA THR A 170 -6.03 10.57 15.53
C THR A 170 -4.90 9.55 15.65
N GLU A 171 -5.01 8.42 14.93
CA GLU A 171 -3.96 7.39 14.91
C GLU A 171 -2.66 7.90 14.27
N TYR A 172 -2.77 8.67 13.19
CA TYR A 172 -1.63 9.32 12.54
C TYR A 172 -0.94 10.33 13.48
N ARG A 173 -1.73 11.24 14.08
CA ARG A 173 -1.26 12.30 14.99
C ARG A 173 -0.55 11.71 16.20
N THR A 174 -1.07 10.62 16.77
CA THR A 174 -0.44 9.93 17.90
C THR A 174 0.96 9.42 17.56
N ARG A 175 1.21 9.03 16.31
CA ARG A 175 2.49 8.44 15.87
C ARG A 175 3.49 9.47 15.32
N PHE A 176 3.00 10.57 14.77
CA PHE A 176 3.83 11.50 13.97
C PHE A 176 3.57 12.98 14.24
N GLY A 177 2.75 13.34 15.23
CA GLY A 177 2.40 14.73 15.52
C GLY A 177 3.60 15.59 15.90
N ASP A 178 4.56 15.01 16.62
CA ASP A 178 5.85 15.62 17.00
C ASP A 178 6.67 16.12 15.80
N ARG A 179 6.55 15.44 14.66
CA ARG A 179 7.25 15.85 13.42
C ARG A 179 6.73 17.16 12.83
N TYR A 180 5.60 17.69 13.31
CA TYR A 180 5.03 18.96 12.88
C TYR A 180 5.39 20.13 13.81
N ASP A 181 6.23 19.89 14.82
CA ASP A 181 6.75 20.97 15.66
C ASP A 181 7.55 21.99 14.81
N PRO A 182 7.49 23.30 15.12
CA PRO A 182 8.11 24.36 14.31
C PRO A 182 9.61 24.20 14.05
N GLU A 183 10.30 23.39 14.87
CA GLU A 183 11.72 23.11 14.75
C GLU A 183 12.04 22.13 13.59
N HIS A 184 11.05 21.35 13.15
CA HIS A 184 11.21 20.36 12.09
C HIS A 184 10.93 20.96 10.71
N ARG A 185 11.80 20.67 9.74
CA ARG A 185 11.53 20.99 8.33
C ARG A 185 10.57 19.96 7.73
N VAL A 186 9.33 20.38 7.53
CA VAL A 186 8.25 19.56 6.96
C VAL A 186 8.00 19.93 5.49
N ASP A 187 7.62 18.95 4.68
CA ASP A 187 7.11 19.22 3.32
C ASP A 187 5.88 20.15 3.40
N PRO A 188 5.83 21.27 2.66
CA PRO A 188 4.74 22.23 2.78
C PRO A 188 3.33 21.64 2.61
N LEU A 189 3.18 20.62 1.75
CA LEU A 189 1.89 19.95 1.58
C LEU A 189 1.51 19.18 2.85
N PHE A 190 2.46 18.48 3.47
CA PHE A 190 2.20 17.71 4.68
C PHE A 190 1.83 18.64 5.84
N ALA A 191 2.54 19.76 5.99
CA ALA A 191 2.24 20.77 7.01
C ALA A 191 0.82 21.34 6.83
N ALA A 192 0.43 21.66 5.60
CA ALA A 192 -0.92 22.17 5.30
C ALA A 192 -2.01 21.13 5.64
N LEU A 193 -1.87 19.89 5.16
CA LEU A 193 -2.84 18.81 5.42
C LEU A 193 -2.97 18.52 6.92
N TYR A 194 -1.86 18.50 7.65
CA TYR A 194 -1.87 18.29 9.09
C TYR A 194 -2.54 19.45 9.84
N ALA A 195 -2.21 20.70 9.50
CA ALA A 195 -2.81 21.87 10.12
C ALA A 195 -4.32 21.95 9.86
N GLU A 196 -4.75 21.67 8.62
CA GLU A 196 -6.18 21.61 8.25
C GLU A 196 -6.92 20.53 9.04
N ALA A 197 -6.36 19.31 9.12
CA ALA A 197 -6.96 18.22 9.88
C ALA A 197 -6.98 18.50 11.38
N ALA A 198 -5.93 19.08 11.96
CA ALA A 198 -5.88 19.44 13.37
C ALA A 198 -6.88 20.56 13.73
N ALA A 199 -7.12 21.51 12.82
CA ALA A 199 -8.15 22.53 13.00
C ALA A 199 -9.56 21.95 12.87
N ARG A 200 -9.75 20.96 11.98
CA ARG A 200 -11.03 20.30 11.74
C ARG A 200 -11.40 19.32 12.85
N TRP A 201 -10.42 18.60 13.38
CA TRP A 201 -10.54 17.51 14.35
C TRP A 201 -9.68 17.80 15.61
N PRO A 202 -10.17 18.64 16.54
CA PRO A 202 -9.41 19.01 17.74
C PRO A 202 -9.08 17.80 18.62
#